data_AF-A0A853CCT1-F1
#
_entry.id   AF-A0A853CCT1-F1
#
_cell.length_a   1.000
_cell.length_b   1.000
_cell.length_c   1.000
_cell.angle_alpha   90.00
_cell.angle_beta   90.00
_cell.angle_gamma   90.00
#
_symmetry.space_group_name_H-M   'P 1'
#
loop_
_entity.id
_entity.type
_entity.pdbx_description
1 polymer ?
#
loop_
_entity_poly.entity_id
_entity_poly.type
_entity_poly.pdbx_seq_one_letter_code
_entity_poly.pdbx_strand_id
1 'polypeptide(L)'
;MDLSDYVDALRNSLTSAAAAAGEQARETARLLADTMEPAVRLTVTNALSDMAAEVTAALEGGLVDIRLRGRDPEVVVVPPVPHEPVEEPDLEDDDADEEGAVARISLRLPEPLKARAEAAAAASGVSLNAWLVRAVSSAVRAPNTPPSSGRGPRRISGFARS
;
A
#
# COMPACT_ATOMS: atom_id res chain seq x y z
N MET A 1 18.73 -4.10 -18.52
CA MET A 1 18.80 -4.03 -20.00
C MET A 1 19.96 -3.12 -20.34
N ASP A 2 20.92 -3.57 -21.16
CA ASP A 2 22.03 -2.71 -21.59
C ASP A 2 21.54 -1.78 -22.71
N LEU A 3 21.46 -0.48 -22.40
CA LEU A 3 21.04 0.52 -23.39
C LEU A 3 22.15 0.90 -24.37
N SER A 4 23.40 0.52 -24.09
CA SER A 4 24.56 0.84 -24.92
C SER A 4 24.49 0.12 -26.27
N ASP A 5 24.07 -1.15 -26.28
CA ASP A 5 23.86 -1.91 -27.52
C ASP A 5 22.85 -1.22 -28.47
N TYR A 6 21.77 -0.67 -27.93
CA TYR A 6 20.75 0.04 -28.69
C TYR A 6 21.25 1.39 -29.21
N VAL A 7 22.01 2.11 -28.37
CA VAL A 7 22.65 3.37 -28.77
C VAL A 7 23.66 3.11 -29.89
N ASP A 8 24.49 2.09 -29.78
CA ASP A 8 25.49 1.75 -30.79
C ASP A 8 24.84 1.29 -32.10
N ALA A 9 23.75 0.52 -32.04
CA ALA A 9 22.95 0.19 -33.21
C ALA A 9 22.37 1.44 -33.89
N LEU A 10 21.89 2.42 -33.12
CA LEU A 10 21.40 3.70 -33.63
C LEU A 10 22.52 4.52 -34.28
N ARG A 11 23.69 4.61 -33.64
CA ARG A 11 24.87 5.30 -34.19
C ARG A 11 25.29 4.69 -35.53
N ASN A 12 25.40 3.36 -35.59
CA ASN A 12 25.75 2.64 -36.81
C ASN A 12 24.73 2.89 -37.92
N SER A 13 23.44 2.88 -37.59
CA SER A 13 22.36 3.17 -38.53
C SER A 13 22.46 4.59 -39.10
N LEU A 14 22.76 5.58 -38.25
CA LEU A 14 22.92 6.97 -38.65
C LEU A 14 24.15 7.16 -39.56
N THR A 15 25.28 6.56 -39.21
CA THR A 15 26.49 6.59 -40.06
C THR A 15 26.25 5.90 -41.40
N SER A 16 25.57 4.74 -41.40
CA SER A 16 25.23 4.02 -42.63
C SER A 16 24.30 4.84 -43.53
N ALA A 17 23.30 5.52 -42.97
CA ALA A 17 22.41 6.40 -43.73
C ALA A 17 23.15 7.60 -44.33
N ALA A 18 24.08 8.19 -43.58
CA ALA A 18 24.91 9.30 -44.06
C ALA A 18 25.95 8.88 -45.11
N ALA A 19 26.25 7.57 -45.24
CA ALA A 19 27.28 7.08 -46.13
C ALA A 19 27.02 7.39 -47.61
N ALA A 20 25.76 7.53 -48.03
CA ALA A 20 25.41 7.90 -49.40
C ALA A 20 25.40 9.43 -49.65
N ALA A 21 25.44 10.24 -48.60
CA ALA A 21 25.19 11.68 -48.65
C ALA A 21 26.46 12.56 -48.71
N GLY A 22 27.64 11.95 -48.82
CA GLY A 22 28.94 12.64 -48.92
C GLY A 22 29.63 12.89 -47.57
N GLU A 23 30.84 13.44 -47.62
CA GLU A 23 31.74 13.50 -46.44
C GLU A 23 31.24 14.43 -45.34
N GLN A 24 30.74 15.61 -45.70
CA GLN A 24 30.18 16.55 -44.73
C GLN A 24 28.99 15.96 -43.97
N ALA A 25 28.17 15.14 -44.63
CA ALA A 25 27.03 14.48 -44.01
C ALA A 25 27.49 13.38 -43.04
N ARG A 26 28.52 12.60 -43.40
CA ARG A 26 29.12 11.59 -42.50
C ARG A 26 29.69 12.23 -41.25
N GLU A 27 30.44 13.32 -41.39
CA GLU A 27 31.02 14.03 -40.24
C GLU A 27 29.94 14.59 -39.33
N THR A 28 28.91 15.23 -39.91
CA THR A 28 27.77 15.74 -39.14
C THR A 28 27.03 14.62 -38.41
N ALA A 29 26.79 13.49 -39.09
CA ALA A 29 26.14 12.32 -38.49
C ALA A 29 26.96 11.76 -37.32
N ARG A 30 28.29 11.68 -37.44
CA ARG A 30 29.18 11.21 -36.38
C ARG A 30 29.11 12.12 -35.15
N LEU A 31 29.24 13.44 -35.34
CA LEU A 31 29.15 14.41 -34.25
C LEU A 31 27.79 14.36 -33.55
N LEU A 32 26.71 14.24 -34.31
CA LEU A 32 25.37 14.14 -33.75
C LEU A 32 25.18 12.82 -32.96
N ALA A 33 25.62 11.70 -33.52
CA ALA A 33 25.62 10.38 -32.87
C ALA A 33 26.37 10.38 -31.54
N ASP A 34 27.50 11.08 -31.46
CA ASP A 34 28.31 11.16 -30.23
C ASP A 34 27.63 12.04 -29.17
N THR A 35 27.02 13.15 -29.58
CA THR A 35 26.39 14.12 -28.66
C THR A 35 24.99 13.74 -28.20
N MET A 36 24.25 12.95 -28.98
CA MET A 36 22.84 12.62 -28.68
C MET A 36 22.66 11.51 -27.65
N GLU A 37 23.72 10.73 -27.34
CA GLU A 37 23.59 9.54 -26.49
C GLU A 37 22.89 9.82 -25.14
N PRO A 38 23.26 10.86 -24.37
CA PRO A 38 22.61 11.13 -23.08
C PRO A 38 21.11 11.46 -23.24
N ALA A 39 20.76 12.20 -24.29
CA ALA A 39 19.38 12.58 -24.56
C ALA A 39 18.53 11.37 -24.97
N VAL A 40 19.05 10.53 -25.88
CA VAL A 40 18.38 9.30 -26.30
C VAL A 40 18.15 8.37 -25.12
N ARG A 41 19.17 8.17 -24.27
CA ARG A 41 19.07 7.31 -23.10
C ARG A 41 17.99 7.78 -22.13
N LEU A 42 17.92 9.10 -21.88
CA LEU A 42 16.89 9.70 -21.04
C LEU A 42 15.50 9.50 -21.63
N THR A 43 15.32 9.78 -22.93
CA THR A 43 14.02 9.60 -23.62
C THR A 43 13.55 8.14 -23.57
N VAL A 44 14.43 7.18 -23.80
CA VAL A 44 14.09 5.74 -23.72
C VAL A 44 13.70 5.37 -22.28
N THR A 45 14.43 5.87 -21.29
CA THR A 45 14.11 5.60 -19.88
C THR A 45 12.73 6.14 -19.51
N ASN A 46 12.42 7.37 -19.91
CA ASN A 46 11.11 7.97 -19.67
C ASN A 46 9.99 7.15 -20.35
N ALA A 47 10.18 6.75 -21.61
CA ALA A 47 9.20 5.94 -22.33
C ALA A 47 8.96 4.58 -21.66
N LEU A 48 10.00 3.95 -21.10
CA LEU A 48 9.87 2.70 -20.34
C LEU A 48 9.14 2.92 -19.01
N SER A 49 9.39 4.03 -18.31
CA SER A 49 8.68 4.39 -17.08
C SER A 49 7.19 4.62 -17.34
N ASP A 50 6.85 5.34 -18.42
CA ASP A 50 5.46 5.56 -18.82
C ASP A 50 4.77 4.23 -19.17
N MET A 51 5.45 3.36 -19.93
CA MET A 51 4.96 2.02 -20.24
C MET A 51 4.72 1.19 -18.97
N ALA A 52 5.65 1.23 -18.00
CA ALA A 52 5.50 0.49 -16.75
C ALA A 52 4.31 0.98 -15.91
N ALA A 53 4.03 2.28 -15.92
CA ALA A 53 2.84 2.86 -15.29
C ALA A 53 1.54 2.38 -15.96
N GLU A 54 1.50 2.36 -17.30
CA GLU A 54 0.35 1.85 -18.05
C GLU A 54 0.11 0.35 -17.79
N VAL A 55 1.19 -0.44 -17.80
CA VAL A 55 1.14 -1.87 -17.48
C VAL A 55 0.67 -2.11 -16.06
N THR A 56 1.17 -1.35 -15.08
CA THR A 56 0.71 -1.41 -13.69
C THR A 56 -0.77 -1.10 -13.56
N ALA A 57 -1.28 -0.08 -14.27
CA ALA A 57 -2.70 0.26 -14.24
C ALA A 57 -3.60 -0.84 -14.83
N ALA A 58 -3.06 -1.63 -15.77
CA ALA A 58 -3.75 -2.77 -16.36
C ALA A 58 -3.62 -4.08 -15.53
N LEU A 59 -2.71 -4.12 -14.55
CA LEU A 59 -2.45 -5.27 -13.69
C LEU A 59 -3.25 -5.17 -12.39
N GLU A 60 -4.14 -6.13 -12.16
CA GLU A 60 -4.87 -6.22 -10.90
C GLU A 60 -3.95 -6.75 -9.78
N GLY A 61 -3.60 -5.87 -8.84
CA GLY A 61 -2.84 -6.20 -7.63
C GLY A 61 -1.33 -6.39 -7.82
N GLY A 62 -0.83 -6.43 -9.07
CA GLY A 62 0.60 -6.43 -9.38
C GLY A 62 1.14 -5.01 -9.63
N LEU A 63 2.45 -4.84 -9.47
CA LEU A 63 3.17 -3.61 -9.77
C LEU A 63 4.34 -3.91 -10.72
N VAL A 64 4.48 -3.10 -11.77
CA VAL A 64 5.63 -3.12 -12.67
C VAL A 64 6.30 -1.76 -12.61
N ASP A 65 7.59 -1.74 -12.32
CA ASP A 65 8.37 -0.50 -12.20
C ASP A 65 9.72 -0.64 -12.93
N ILE A 66 10.32 0.50 -13.29
CA ILE A 66 11.64 0.58 -13.92
C ILE A 66 12.61 1.20 -12.93
N ARG A 67 13.59 0.41 -12.49
CA ARG A 67 14.67 0.88 -11.61
C ARG A 67 15.96 1.02 -12.39
N LEU A 68 16.79 2.00 -12.04
CA LEU A 68 18.10 2.16 -12.64
C LEU A 68 19.17 1.47 -11.78
N ARG A 69 19.94 0.58 -12.40
CA ARG A 69 21.17 0.03 -11.82
C ARG A 69 22.36 0.63 -12.55
N GLY A 70 22.95 1.66 -11.96
CA GLY A 70 23.93 2.49 -12.66
C GLY A 70 23.26 3.27 -13.79
N ARG A 71 23.51 2.88 -15.04
CA ARG A 71 22.96 3.55 -16.25
C ARG A 71 21.97 2.67 -17.02
N ASP A 72 21.72 1.47 -16.50
CA ASP A 72 20.93 0.45 -17.17
C ASP A 72 19.58 0.29 -16.47
N PRO A 73 18.47 0.39 -17.21
CA PRO A 73 17.14 0.15 -16.67
C PRO A 73 16.92 -1.35 -16.40
N GLU A 74 16.31 -1.64 -15.28
CA GLU A 74 15.92 -2.96 -14.81
C GLU A 74 14.43 -2.96 -14.52
N VAL A 75 13.72 -3.92 -15.12
CA VAL A 75 12.29 -4.10 -14.89
C VAL A 75 12.10 -4.86 -13.58
N VAL A 76 11.37 -4.26 -12.66
CA VAL A 76 10.99 -4.90 -11.40
C VAL A 76 9.51 -5.19 -11.44
N VAL A 77 9.17 -6.47 -11.28
CA VAL A 77 7.79 -6.93 -11.20
C VAL A 77 7.55 -7.38 -9.77
N VAL A 78 6.60 -6.74 -9.10
CA VAL A 78 6.07 -7.18 -7.82
C VAL A 78 4.74 -7.88 -8.12
N PRO A 79 4.68 -9.22 -8.04
CA PRO A 79 3.45 -9.93 -8.30
C PRO A 79 2.41 -9.56 -7.23
N PRO A 80 1.10 -9.67 -7.56
CA PRO A 80 0.07 -9.59 -6.54
C PRO A 80 0.38 -10.61 -5.46
N VAL A 81 0.53 -10.13 -4.22
CA VAL A 81 0.64 -11.02 -3.08
C VAL A 81 -0.75 -11.63 -2.92
N PRO A 82 -0.92 -12.96 -3.03
CA PRO A 82 -2.19 -13.57 -2.69
C PRO A 82 -2.54 -13.12 -1.28
N HIS A 83 -3.72 -12.54 -1.11
CA HIS A 83 -4.30 -12.40 0.22
C HIS A 83 -4.65 -13.81 0.70
N GLU A 84 -3.65 -14.58 1.12
CA GLU A 84 -3.88 -15.62 2.10
C GLU A 84 -4.41 -14.90 3.35
N PRO A 85 -5.50 -15.38 3.96
CA PRO A 85 -5.86 -14.90 5.28
C PRO A 85 -4.60 -15.08 6.14
N VAL A 86 -4.09 -13.98 6.68
CA VAL A 86 -2.93 -13.99 7.55
C VAL A 86 -3.28 -14.88 8.73
N GLU A 87 -2.85 -16.15 8.71
CA GLU A 87 -2.50 -16.84 9.94
C GLU A 87 -1.39 -15.99 10.53
N GLU A 88 -1.70 -15.38 11.67
CA GLU A 88 -0.72 -14.64 12.46
C GLU A 88 0.48 -15.57 12.64
N PRO A 89 1.72 -15.10 12.43
CA PRO A 89 2.87 -15.88 12.87
C PRO A 89 2.64 -16.14 14.35
N ASP A 90 2.64 -17.42 14.75
CA ASP A 90 2.89 -17.80 16.13
C ASP A 90 4.23 -17.15 16.48
N LEU A 91 4.14 -15.97 17.11
CA LEU A 91 5.28 -15.32 17.70
C LEU A 91 5.72 -16.30 18.79
N GLU A 92 6.83 -16.99 18.53
CA GLU A 92 7.55 -17.69 19.57
C GLU A 92 7.72 -16.70 20.72
N ASP A 93 7.09 -17.03 21.85
CA ASP A 93 7.17 -16.31 23.12
C ASP A 93 8.64 -16.28 23.54
N ASP A 94 9.35 -15.21 23.15
CA ASP A 94 10.65 -14.90 23.71
C ASP A 94 10.43 -14.07 24.97
N ASP A 95 10.53 -14.80 26.07
CA ASP A 95 10.82 -14.42 27.44
C ASP A 95 9.80 -13.59 28.24
N ALA A 96 9.44 -14.22 29.36
CA ALA A 96 8.66 -13.71 30.46
C ALA A 96 9.37 -12.54 31.17
N ASP A 97 8.64 -11.44 31.32
CA ASP A 97 8.70 -10.63 32.54
C ASP A 97 7.46 -10.98 33.38
N GLU A 98 7.71 -11.72 34.46
CA GLU A 98 6.74 -12.09 35.49
C GLU A 98 6.28 -10.85 36.27
N GLU A 99 5.26 -10.14 35.78
CA GLU A 99 4.25 -9.39 36.56
C GLU A 99 3.30 -8.64 35.60
N GLY A 100 2.16 -9.27 35.25
CA GLY A 100 1.08 -8.60 34.51
C GLY A 100 1.15 -8.71 32.99
N ALA A 101 1.25 -9.93 32.47
CA ALA A 101 1.26 -10.23 31.03
C ALA A 101 0.10 -9.54 30.28
N VAL A 102 0.44 -8.53 29.48
CA VAL A 102 -0.49 -7.85 28.59
C VAL A 102 -0.44 -8.56 27.23
N ALA A 103 -1.54 -9.20 26.83
CA ALA A 103 -1.65 -9.77 25.49
C ALA A 103 -1.66 -8.66 24.43
N ARG A 104 -0.74 -8.72 23.47
CA ARG A 104 -0.66 -7.78 22.35
C ARG A 104 -1.66 -8.17 21.27
N ILE A 105 -2.50 -7.23 20.83
CA ILE A 105 -3.52 -7.45 19.79
C ILE A 105 -3.32 -6.44 18.65
N SER A 106 -3.36 -6.90 17.39
CA SER A 106 -3.37 -6.05 16.20
C SER A 106 -4.80 -5.82 15.72
N LEU A 107 -5.32 -4.61 15.86
CA LEU A 107 -6.71 -4.26 15.53
C LEU A 107 -6.77 -3.38 14.27
N ARG A 108 -7.49 -3.85 13.24
CA ARG A 108 -7.78 -3.05 12.04
C ARG A 108 -9.20 -2.51 12.12
N LEU A 109 -9.34 -1.18 12.08
CA LEU A 109 -10.63 -0.49 12.11
C LEU A 109 -10.86 0.21 10.77
N PRO A 110 -12.11 0.25 10.26
CA PRO A 110 -12.47 1.20 9.21
C PRO A 110 -12.12 2.63 9.66
N GLU A 111 -11.58 3.44 8.74
CA GLU A 111 -11.18 4.82 9.00
C GLU A 111 -12.21 5.66 9.79
N PRO A 112 -13.52 5.65 9.44
CA PRO A 112 -14.51 6.42 10.20
C PRO A 112 -14.70 5.93 11.64
N LEU A 113 -14.44 4.65 11.92
CA LEU A 113 -14.57 4.09 13.25
C LEU A 113 -13.36 4.44 14.13
N LYS A 114 -12.15 4.42 13.55
CA LYS A 114 -10.92 4.88 14.22
C LYS A 114 -11.05 6.35 14.65
N ALA A 115 -11.47 7.22 13.73
CA ALA A 115 -11.63 8.66 14.02
C ALA A 115 -12.63 8.91 15.17
N ARG A 116 -13.75 8.17 15.21
CA ARG A 116 -14.73 8.26 16.31
C ARG A 116 -14.17 7.79 17.64
N ALA A 117 -13.36 6.73 17.64
CA ALA A 117 -12.71 6.21 18.84
C ALA A 117 -11.65 7.18 19.39
N GLU A 118 -10.85 7.80 18.51
CA GLU A 118 -9.88 8.83 18.90
C GLU A 118 -10.54 10.07 19.52
N ALA A 119 -11.65 10.54 18.92
CA ALA A 119 -12.41 11.65 19.47
C ALA A 119 -12.99 11.34 20.87
N ALA A 120 -13.50 10.12 21.08
CA ALA A 120 -14.03 9.68 22.37
C ALA A 120 -12.93 9.51 23.43
N ALA A 121 -11.74 9.05 23.03
CA ALA A 121 -10.56 8.97 23.89
C ALA A 121 -10.07 10.37 24.31
N ALA A 122 -10.00 11.30 23.36
CA ALA A 122 -9.62 12.70 23.60
C ALA A 122 -10.61 13.42 24.53
N ALA A 123 -11.91 13.24 24.33
CA ALA A 123 -12.95 13.78 25.22
C ALA A 123 -12.84 13.22 26.65
N SER A 124 -12.28 12.01 26.80
CA SER A 124 -12.07 11.34 28.09
C SER A 124 -10.68 11.62 28.68
N GLY A 125 -9.86 12.44 28.04
CA GLY A 125 -8.51 12.81 28.51
C GLY A 125 -7.52 11.64 28.58
N VAL A 126 -7.70 10.58 27.80
CA VAL A 126 -6.85 9.37 27.83
C VAL A 126 -6.34 8.98 26.45
N SER A 127 -5.34 8.09 26.41
CA SER A 127 -4.90 7.48 25.17
C SER A 127 -5.98 6.56 24.57
N LEU A 128 -5.94 6.40 23.25
CA LEU A 128 -6.83 5.48 22.52
C LEU A 128 -6.76 4.06 23.11
N ASN A 129 -5.56 3.55 23.41
CA ASN A 129 -5.40 2.22 24.00
C ASN A 129 -6.09 2.12 25.37
N ALA A 130 -5.91 3.09 26.26
CA ALA A 130 -6.56 3.09 27.59
C ALA A 130 -8.09 3.24 27.48
N TRP A 131 -8.57 3.99 26.48
CA TRP A 131 -9.99 4.09 26.20
C TRP A 131 -10.57 2.77 25.68
N LEU A 132 -9.90 2.11 24.73
CA LEU A 132 -10.29 0.81 24.16
C LEU A 132 -10.30 -0.30 25.22
N VAL A 133 -9.26 -0.38 26.06
CA VAL A 133 -9.21 -1.36 27.17
C VAL A 133 -10.40 -1.18 28.11
N ARG A 134 -10.77 0.06 28.44
CA ARG A 134 -11.96 0.33 29.28
C ARG A 134 -13.27 -0.03 28.59
N ALA A 135 -13.40 0.25 27.29
CA ALA A 135 -14.58 -0.10 26.51
C ALA A 135 -14.77 -1.62 26.41
N VAL A 136 -13.69 -2.38 26.20
CA VAL A 136 -13.73 -3.85 26.19
C VAL A 136 -14.03 -4.38 27.59
N SER A 137 -13.38 -3.84 28.63
CA SER A 137 -13.63 -4.25 30.02
C SER A 137 -15.08 -4.02 30.44
N SER A 138 -15.69 -2.89 30.04
CA SER A 138 -17.10 -2.61 30.35
C SER A 138 -18.05 -3.50 29.56
N ALA A 139 -17.78 -3.78 28.29
CA ALA A 139 -18.57 -4.67 27.45
C ALA A 139 -18.56 -6.12 27.97
N VAL A 140 -17.40 -6.62 28.40
CA VAL A 140 -17.26 -7.98 28.95
C VAL A 140 -17.88 -8.10 30.34
N ARG A 141 -17.85 -7.02 31.13
CA ARG A 141 -18.40 -7.01 32.49
C ARG A 141 -19.90 -6.72 32.55
N ALA A 142 -20.48 -6.21 31.46
CA ALA A 142 -21.92 -6.11 31.31
C ALA A 142 -22.50 -7.53 31.13
N PRO A 143 -23.25 -8.09 32.09
CA PRO A 143 -24.00 -9.30 31.84
C PRO A 143 -24.98 -8.99 30.71
N ASN A 144 -25.03 -9.88 29.72
CA ASN A 144 -25.99 -9.86 28.62
C ASN A 144 -27.41 -9.93 29.22
N THR A 145 -27.91 -8.79 29.68
CA THR A 145 -29.22 -8.65 30.28
C THR A 145 -30.15 -8.42 29.10
N PRO A 146 -30.95 -9.42 28.68
CA PRO A 146 -32.00 -9.15 27.71
C PRO A 146 -32.87 -8.02 28.25
N PRO A 147 -33.39 -7.11 27.40
CA PRO A 147 -34.33 -6.11 27.87
C PRO A 147 -35.46 -6.83 28.59
N SER A 148 -35.57 -6.65 29.90
CA SER A 148 -36.70 -7.17 30.64
C SER A 148 -37.91 -6.45 30.08
N SER A 149 -38.68 -7.17 29.27
CA SER A 149 -40.03 -6.76 28.92
C SER A 149 -40.79 -6.69 30.24
N GLY A 150 -40.84 -5.48 30.82
CA GLY A 150 -41.57 -5.18 32.03
C GLY A 150 -43.05 -5.47 31.77
N ARG A 151 -43.45 -6.72 32.04
CA ARG A 151 -44.84 -7.09 32.28
C ARG A 151 -45.24 -6.36 33.56
N GLY A 152 -45.76 -5.15 33.40
CA GLY A 152 -46.35 -4.38 34.48
C GLY A 152 -47.43 -5.22 35.19
N PRO A 153 -47.51 -5.17 36.53
CA PRO A 153 -48.52 -5.92 37.26
C PRO A 153 -49.89 -5.31 36.96
N ARG A 154 -50.77 -6.10 36.33
CA ARG A 154 -52.20 -5.82 36.26
C ARG A 154 -52.76 -5.86 37.68
N ARG A 155 -52.90 -4.71 38.32
CA ARG A 155 -53.77 -4.56 39.50
C ARG A 155 -55.18 -4.26 39.00
N ILE A 156 -56.00 -5.30 38.91
CA ILE A 156 -57.45 -5.17 38.90
C ILE A 156 -57.86 -5.08 40.37
N SER A 157 -58.20 -3.88 40.84
CA SER A 157 -58.96 -3.71 42.07
C SER A 157 -60.37 -3.25 41.69
N GLY A 158 -61.30 -4.20 41.64
CA GLY A 158 -62.70 -3.88 41.78
C GLY A 158 -63.04 -3.75 43.26
N PHE A 159 -63.87 -2.77 43.63
CA PHE A 159 -64.90 -2.95 44.65
C PHE A 159 -66.04 -1.96 44.45
N ALA A 160 -67.24 -2.50 44.54
CA ALA A 160 -68.52 -1.82 44.57
C ALA A 160 -68.78 -1.08 45.89
N ARG A 161 -69.68 -0.09 45.86
CA ARG A 161 -70.70 0.25 46.87
C ARG A 161 -71.70 1.20 46.18
N SER A 162 -72.95 0.75 46.06
CA SER A 162 -74.11 1.13 46.89
C SER A 162 -74.59 2.54 46.62
#